data_AF-A0A3M5WFA3-F1
#
_entry.id   AF-A0A3M5WFA3-F1
#
_cell.length_a   1.000
_cell.length_b   1.000
_cell.length_c   1.000
_cell.angle_alpha   90.00
_cell.angle_beta   90.00
_cell.angle_gamma   90.00
#
_symmetry.space_group_name_H-M   'P 1'
#
loop_
_entity.id
_entity.type
_entity.pdbx_description
1 polymer ?
#
loop_
_entity_poly.entity_id
_entity_poly.type
_entity_poly.pdbx_seq_one_letter_code
_entity_poly.pdbx_strand_id
1 'polypeptide(L)' 'MIMVDMLKNARNHSAETLIRRMAKLSYDYNMTDLGSISALKRPFLEDRLKFLQAFHDYARNNPSGLSLNRTQWRAKIASE' A
#
# COMPACT_ATOMS: atom_id res chain seq x y z
N MET A 1 -3.41 -8.42 4.79
CA MET A 1 -4.58 -7.60 5.16
C MET A 1 -4.49 -6.13 4.70
N ILE A 2 -3.31 -5.50 4.67
CA ILE A 2 -3.14 -4.09 4.26
C ILE A 2 -3.86 -3.70 2.96
N MET A 3 -3.74 -4.49 1.88
CA MET A 3 -4.36 -4.12 0.59
C MET A 3 -5.90 -4.11 0.66
N VAL A 4 -6.50 -5.10 1.33
CA VAL A 4 -7.96 -5.14 1.55
C VAL A 4 -8.40 -3.93 2.36
N ASP A 5 -7.60 -3.58 3.36
CA ASP A 5 -7.86 -2.45 4.21
C ASP A 5 -7.79 -1.11 3.47
N MET A 6 -6.79 -0.94 2.60
CA MET A 6 -6.69 0.20 1.68
C MET A 6 -7.91 0.30 0.76
N LEU A 7 -8.37 -0.82 0.17
CA LEU A 7 -9.56 -0.80 -0.69
C LEU A 7 -10.81 -0.28 0.03
N LYS A 8 -10.93 -0.52 1.35
CA LYS A 8 -12.08 -0.05 2.13
C LYS A 8 -11.90 1.35 2.71
N ASN A 9 -10.68 1.73 3.03
CA ASN A 9 -10.42 2.85 3.95
C ASN A 9 -9.47 3.93 3.41
N ALA A 10 -8.91 3.79 2.20
CA ALA A 10 -7.92 4.73 1.64
C ALA A 10 -8.43 6.16 1.41
N ARG A 11 -9.76 6.39 1.34
CA ARG A 11 -10.34 7.74 1.27
C ARG A 11 -10.21 8.50 2.58
N ASN A 12 -10.31 7.80 3.70
CA ASN A 12 -10.43 8.41 5.02
C ASN A 12 -9.12 8.37 5.81
N HIS A 13 -8.17 7.54 5.41
CA HIS A 13 -6.91 7.34 6.12
C HIS A 13 -5.71 7.38 5.19
N SER A 14 -4.57 7.86 5.70
CA SER A 14 -3.30 7.87 4.98
C SER A 14 -2.73 6.46 4.82
N ALA A 15 -1.89 6.24 3.80
CA ALA A 15 -1.18 4.98 3.60
C ALA A 15 -0.41 4.54 4.85
N GLU A 16 0.31 5.49 5.47
CA GLU A 16 1.07 5.25 6.70
C GLU A 16 0.19 4.75 7.85
N THR A 17 -0.97 5.37 8.07
CA THR A 17 -1.92 4.97 9.13
C THR A 17 -2.38 3.53 8.91
N LEU A 18 -2.74 3.20 7.67
CA LEU A 18 -3.23 1.87 7.29
C LEU A 18 -2.14 0.79 7.40
N ILE A 19 -0.90 1.12 7.04
CA ILE A 19 0.25 0.22 7.19
C ILE A 19 0.57 -0.02 8.66
N ARG A 20 0.65 1.05 9.48
CA ARG A 20 0.97 0.95 10.92
C ARG A 20 -0.06 0.15 11.69
N ARG A 21 -1.36 0.32 11.43
CA ARG A 21 -2.39 -0.43 12.16
C ARG A 21 -2.38 -1.92 11.82
N MET A 22 -2.02 -2.29 10.59
CA MET A 22 -1.90 -3.70 10.23
C MET A 22 -0.65 -4.36 10.80
N ALA A 23 0.44 -3.62 11.02
CA ALA A 23 1.60 -4.13 11.73
C ALA A 23 1.20 -4.63 13.13
N LYS A 24 0.41 -3.84 13.87
CA LYS A 24 -0.12 -4.22 15.20
C LYS A 24 -0.99 -5.48 15.18
N LEU A 25 -1.70 -5.73 14.09
CA LEU A 25 -2.59 -6.90 13.95
C LEU A 25 -1.88 -8.14 13.38
N SER A 26 -0.65 -8.01 12.90
CA SER A 26 0.06 -9.07 12.16
C SER A 26 1.35 -9.50 12.88
N TYR A 27 1.29 -9.73 14.20
CA TYR A 27 2.45 -10.11 15.02
C TYR A 27 3.64 -9.16 14.86
N ASP A 28 3.38 -7.85 14.87
CA ASP A 28 4.39 -6.81 14.65
C ASP A 28 5.19 -6.97 13.36
N TYR A 29 4.58 -7.52 12.30
CA TYR A 29 5.14 -7.49 10.97
C TYR A 29 5.18 -6.04 10.44
N ASN A 30 6.17 -5.30 10.93
CA ASN A 30 6.34 -3.90 10.69
C ASN A 30 7.04 -3.70 9.36
N MET A 31 6.27 -3.41 8.32
CA MET A 31 6.81 -3.15 6.99
C MET A 31 7.54 -1.81 6.87
N THR A 32 7.55 -0.99 7.93
CA THR A 32 8.20 0.34 7.97
C THR A 32 9.48 0.36 8.80
N ASP A 33 9.75 -0.69 9.58
CA ASP A 33 10.99 -0.81 10.35
C ASP A 33 12.01 -1.62 9.56
N LEU A 34 13.01 -0.92 9.01
CA LEU A 34 14.12 -1.51 8.26
C LEU A 34 15.36 -1.75 9.11
N GLY A 35 15.31 -1.45 10.42
CA GLY A 35 16.48 -1.37 11.29
C GLY A 35 17.18 -2.69 11.55
N SER A 36 16.44 -3.81 11.57
CA SER A 36 16.96 -5.16 11.81
C SER A 36 17.10 -6.00 10.53
N ILE A 37 16.91 -5.38 9.37
CA ILE A 37 16.73 -6.12 8.12
C ILE A 37 18.05 -6.23 7.37
N SER A 38 18.39 -7.46 6.98
CA SER A 38 19.60 -7.73 6.21
C SER A 38 19.66 -6.86 4.95
N ALA A 39 20.87 -6.40 4.60
CA ALA A 39 21.09 -5.62 3.39
C ALA A 39 20.54 -6.31 2.13
N LEU A 40 20.54 -7.65 2.10
CA LEU A 40 19.96 -8.46 1.03
C LEU A 40 18.44 -8.30 0.89
N LYS A 41 17.72 -8.06 1.99
CA LYS A 41 16.25 -7.94 2.01
C LYS A 41 15.75 -6.50 1.88
N ARG A 42 16.60 -5.52 2.17
CA ARG A 42 16.25 -4.09 2.17
C ARG A 42 15.61 -3.61 0.85
N PRO A 43 16.17 -3.91 -0.35
CA PRO A 43 15.58 -3.44 -1.61
C PRO A 43 14.14 -3.94 -1.82
N PHE A 44 13.88 -5.20 -1.47
CA PHE A 44 12.55 -5.80 -1.61
C PHE A 44 11.50 -5.13 -0.71
N LEU A 45 11.92 -4.61 0.45
CA LEU A 45 11.02 -3.91 1.36
C LEU A 45 10.77 -2.48 0.94
N GLU A 46 11.79 -1.79 0.43
CA GLU A 46 11.63 -0.48 -0.19
C GLU A 46 10.67 -0.56 -1.37
N ASP A 47 10.83 -1.56 -2.25
CA ASP A 47 9.92 -1.78 -3.38
C ASP A 47 8.51 -2.14 -2.93
N ARG A 48 8.37 -2.95 -1.89
CA ARG A 48 7.05 -3.24 -1.31
C ARG A 48 6.40 -1.99 -0.72
N LEU A 49 7.16 -1.12 -0.07
CA LEU A 49 6.64 0.13 0.49
C LEU A 49 6.17 1.08 -0.63
N LYS A 50 6.99 1.25 -1.69
CA LYS A 50 6.61 2.01 -2.89
C LYS A 50 5.34 1.44 -3.53
N PHE A 51 5.24 0.12 -3.62
CA PHE A 51 4.04 -0.55 -4.13
C PHE A 51 2.81 -0.23 -3.27
N LEU A 52 2.91 -0.30 -1.95
CA LEU A 52 1.80 -0.01 -1.03
C LEU A 52 1.37 1.45 -1.09
N GLN A 53 2.32 2.38 -1.25
CA GLN A 53 2.01 3.80 -1.46
C GLN A 53 1.21 3.99 -2.76
N ALA A 54 1.70 3.47 -3.89
CA ALA A 54 0.99 3.54 -5.16
C ALA A 54 -0.36 2.78 -5.14
N PHE A 55 -0.48 1.71 -4.37
CA PHE A 55 -1.72 0.98 -4.20
C PHE A 55 -2.73 1.76 -3.35
N HIS A 56 -2.28 2.52 -2.36
CA HIS A 56 -3.14 3.41 -1.59
C HIS A 56 -3.74 4.50 -2.48
N ASP A 57 -2.94 5.14 -3.35
CA ASP A 57 -3.43 6.13 -4.31
C ASP A 57 -4.48 5.53 -5.25
N TYR A 58 -4.20 4.33 -5.76
CA TYR A 58 -5.16 3.56 -6.55
C TYR A 58 -6.47 3.34 -5.77
N ALA A 59 -6.40 2.82 -4.54
CA ALA A 59 -7.57 2.48 -3.73
C ALA A 59 -8.37 3.71 -3.28
N ARG A 60 -7.70 4.86 -3.11
CA ARG A 60 -8.34 6.13 -2.80
C ARG A 60 -9.20 6.62 -3.97
N ASN A 61 -8.68 6.48 -5.19
CA ASN A 61 -9.37 6.83 -6.43
C ASN A 61 -10.39 5.76 -6.86
N ASN A 62 -10.17 4.50 -6.49
CA ASN A 62 -11.00 3.36 -6.87
C ASN A 62 -11.45 2.57 -5.61
N PRO A 63 -12.37 3.12 -4.81
CA PRO A 63 -12.82 2.48 -3.57
C PRO A 63 -13.41 1.09 -3.84
N SER A 64 -13.08 0.12 -2.98
CA SER A 64 -13.39 -1.30 -3.18
C SER A 64 -12.92 -1.89 -4.52
N GLY A 65 -12.02 -1.22 -5.23
CA GLY A 65 -11.52 -1.63 -6.55
C GLY A 65 -12.44 -1.26 -7.71
N LEU A 66 -13.42 -0.38 -7.48
CA LEU A 66 -14.33 0.15 -8.50
C LEU A 66 -13.93 1.59 -8.84
N SER A 67 -13.94 2.05 -10.09
CA SER A 67 -14.48 1.42 -11.31
C SER A 67 -13.43 0.79 -12.22
N LEU A 68 -12.15 1.19 -12.11
CA LEU A 68 -11.06 0.66 -12.91
C LEU A 68 -10.24 -0.32 -12.07
N ASN A 69 -9.75 -1.40 -12.70
CA ASN A 69 -8.69 -2.17 -12.07
C ASN A 69 -7.38 -1.36 -12.05
N ARG A 70 -6.41 -1.77 -11.23
CA ARG A 70 -5.15 -1.01 -11.05
C ARG A 70 -4.38 -0.79 -12.34
N THR A 71 -4.37 -1.76 -13.27
CA THR A 71 -3.65 -1.62 -14.55
C THR A 71 -4.34 -0.60 -15.45
N GLN A 72 -5.67 -0.64 -15.53
CA GLN A 72 -6.46 0.35 -16.27
C GLN A 72 -6.31 1.76 -15.67
N TRP A 73 -6.34 1.88 -14.34
CA TRP A 73 -6.13 3.15 -13.67
C TRP A 73 -4.72 3.70 -13.94
N ARG A 74 -3.68 2.86 -13.90
CA ARG A 74 -2.32 3.25 -14.26
C ARG A 74 -2.17 3.70 -15.70
N ALA A 75 -2.88 3.05 -16.64
CA ALA A 75 -2.87 3.48 -18.04
C ALA A 75 -3.53 4.86 -18.20
N LYS A 76 -4.65 5.09 -17.51
CA LYS A 76 -5.37 6.36 -17.53
C LYS A 76 -4.50 7.53 -17.02
N ILE A 77 -3.88 7.40 -15.86
CA ILE A 77 -3.04 8.48 -15.28
C ILE A 77 -1.75 8.74 -16.07
N ALA A 78 -1.32 7.81 -16.92
CA ALA A 78 -0.14 7.98 -17.77
C ALA A 78 -0.47 8.70 -19.09
N SER A 79 -1.76 8.77 -19.44
CA SER A 79 -2.28 9.48 -20.62
C SER A 79 -2.81 10.88 -20.33
N GLU A 80 -2.87 11.26 -19.06
CA GLU A 80 -3.26 12.60 -18.56
C GLU A 80 -1.99 13.43 -18.28
#